data_AF-A0A8B5X0T8-F1
#
_entry.id   AF-A0A8B5X0T8-F1
#
_cell.length_a   1.000
_cell.length_b   1.000
_cell.length_c   1.000
_cell.angle_alpha   90.00
_cell.angle_beta   90.00
_cell.angle_gamma   90.00
#
_symmetry.space_group_name_H-M   'P 1'
#
loop_
_entity.id
_entity.type
_entity.pdbx_description
1 polymer ?
#
loop_
_entity_poly.entity_id
_entity_poly.type
_entity_poly.pdbx_seq_one_letter_code
_entity_poly.pdbx_strand_id
1 'polypeptide(L)'
;MEREEFITVLGGVFEDSPWVAGGAWCERPFADTADLHGTMCRIVARANIDSRRSLIRAHPDLAGKAAVAGELTEASAREQAGVGLDRMTQEEFERFHRLNDAYRTRFGFPFIIAVRGHTRDSILTSFEARLGNSSDAEECEALRQIERIAWFRLDDLTTTDLAVEDRSPGDRTTKGRQPQNPDPPRSFA
;
A
#
# COMPACT_ATOMS: atom_id res chain seq x y z
N MET A 1 -15.02 -16.83 8.64
CA MET A 1 -14.80 -16.10 7.39
C MET A 1 -15.01 -17.03 6.22
N GLU A 2 -16.05 -16.75 5.44
CA GLU A 2 -16.35 -17.45 4.19
C GLU A 2 -15.36 -17.06 3.08
N ARG A 3 -15.34 -17.81 1.97
CA ARG A 3 -14.36 -17.58 0.89
C ARG A 3 -14.43 -16.18 0.28
N GLU A 4 -15.65 -15.71 0.00
CA GLU A 4 -15.87 -14.40 -0.61
C GLU A 4 -15.44 -13.26 0.31
N GLU A 5 -15.74 -13.38 1.60
CA GLU A 5 -15.32 -12.43 2.63
C GLU A 5 -13.78 -12.38 2.74
N PHE A 6 -13.12 -13.53 2.74
CA PHE A 6 -11.65 -13.61 2.77
C PHE A 6 -11.00 -12.93 1.56
N ILE A 7 -11.53 -13.19 0.35
CA ILE A 7 -11.03 -12.55 -0.87
C ILE A 7 -11.35 -11.05 -0.88
N THR A 8 -12.47 -10.63 -0.30
CA THR A 8 -12.81 -9.20 -0.19
C THR A 8 -11.80 -8.46 0.68
N VAL A 9 -11.43 -9.04 1.82
CA VAL A 9 -10.48 -8.42 2.76
C VAL A 9 -9.03 -8.48 2.26
N LEU A 10 -8.61 -9.63 1.71
CA LEU A 10 -7.20 -9.89 1.38
C LEU A 10 -6.89 -9.85 -0.12
N GLY A 11 -7.89 -9.67 -0.98
CA GLY A 11 -7.72 -9.68 -2.43
C GLY A 11 -6.88 -8.53 -2.97
N GLY A 12 -6.79 -7.43 -2.23
CA GLY A 12 -5.94 -6.28 -2.56
C GLY A 12 -4.50 -6.37 -2.05
N VAL A 13 -4.13 -7.45 -1.34
CA VAL A 13 -2.75 -7.64 -0.82
C VAL A 13 -1.75 -7.78 -1.96
N PHE A 14 -2.15 -8.40 -3.07
CA PHE A 14 -1.40 -8.41 -4.32
C PHE A 14 -2.19 -7.60 -5.35
N GLU A 15 -1.55 -6.59 -5.97
CA GLU A 15 -2.23 -5.64 -6.86
C GLU A 15 -3.01 -6.36 -7.98
N ASP A 16 -4.30 -6.02 -8.10
CA ASP A 16 -5.28 -6.61 -9.01
C ASP A 16 -5.18 -8.15 -9.17
N SER A 17 -4.83 -8.84 -8.08
CA SER A 17 -4.52 -10.27 -8.08
C SER A 17 -5.26 -11.06 -6.99
N PRO A 18 -6.61 -11.01 -6.96
CA PRO A 18 -7.42 -11.69 -5.93
C PRO A 18 -7.28 -13.22 -5.94
N TRP A 19 -6.75 -13.79 -7.03
CA TRP A 19 -6.47 -15.22 -7.15
C TRP A 19 -5.45 -15.70 -6.11
N VAL A 20 -4.54 -14.83 -5.64
CA VAL A 20 -3.57 -15.19 -4.58
C VAL A 20 -4.29 -15.43 -3.26
N ALA A 21 -5.19 -14.50 -2.86
CA ALA A 21 -6.02 -14.67 -1.68
C ALA A 21 -6.97 -15.88 -1.81
N GLY A 22 -7.54 -16.08 -3.00
CA GLY A 22 -8.38 -17.24 -3.29
C GLY A 22 -7.66 -18.58 -3.15
N GLY A 23 -6.38 -18.65 -3.53
CA GLY A 23 -5.53 -19.82 -3.30
C GLY A 23 -5.18 -20.00 -1.82
N ALA A 24 -4.83 -18.92 -1.13
CA ALA A 24 -4.47 -18.96 0.28
C ALA A 24 -5.64 -19.46 1.13
N TRP A 25 -6.88 -19.07 0.82
CA TRP A 25 -8.07 -19.54 1.52
C TRP A 25 -8.18 -21.07 1.61
N CYS A 26 -7.68 -21.81 0.62
CA CYS A 26 -7.66 -23.27 0.57
C CYS A 26 -6.59 -23.92 1.47
N GLU A 27 -5.59 -23.15 1.91
CA GLU A 27 -4.42 -23.61 2.69
C GLU A 27 -4.55 -23.26 4.19
N ARG A 28 -5.72 -22.77 4.60
CA ARG A 28 -6.04 -22.47 6.01
C ARG A 28 -6.06 -23.74 6.87
N PRO A 29 -5.89 -23.63 8.21
CA PRO A 29 -5.69 -22.39 8.99
C PRO A 29 -4.25 -21.87 8.95
N PHE A 30 -4.07 -20.59 9.29
CA PHE A 30 -2.76 -19.95 9.42
C PHE A 30 -2.42 -19.70 10.88
N ALA A 31 -1.14 -19.82 11.25
CA ALA A 31 -0.68 -19.54 12.61
C ALA A 31 -0.70 -18.04 12.94
N ASP A 32 -0.22 -17.21 12.02
CA ASP A 32 -0.10 -15.75 12.17
C ASP A 32 -0.04 -15.06 10.79
N THR A 33 0.15 -13.73 10.79
CA THR A 33 0.30 -12.92 9.57
C THR A 33 1.51 -13.33 8.72
N ALA A 34 2.59 -13.80 9.35
CA ALA A 34 3.79 -14.25 8.64
C ALA A 34 3.55 -15.57 7.90
N ASP A 35 2.80 -16.50 8.51
CA ASP A 35 2.38 -17.75 7.87
C ASP A 35 1.40 -17.51 6.71
N LEU A 36 0.46 -16.56 6.87
CA LEU A 36 -0.41 -16.11 5.78
C LEU A 36 0.41 -15.53 4.61
N HIS A 37 1.33 -14.59 4.89
CA HIS A 37 2.20 -13.99 3.88
C HIS A 37 3.05 -15.04 3.17
N GLY A 38 3.71 -15.92 3.93
CA GLY A 38 4.51 -17.01 3.40
C GLY A 38 3.70 -17.96 2.52
N THR A 39 2.44 -18.23 2.88
CA THR A 39 1.53 -19.02 2.05
C THR A 39 1.22 -18.33 0.73
N MET A 40 0.89 -17.04 0.75
CA MET A 40 0.62 -16.26 -0.45
C MET A 40 1.83 -16.19 -1.39
N CYS A 41 3.04 -15.98 -0.85
CA CYS A 41 4.28 -15.99 -1.63
C CYS A 41 4.53 -17.35 -2.28
N ARG A 42 4.28 -18.46 -1.57
CA ARG A 42 4.37 -19.82 -2.15
C ARG A 42 3.38 -20.04 -3.29
N ILE A 43 2.17 -19.49 -3.19
CA ILE A 43 1.16 -19.57 -4.26
C ILE A 43 1.66 -18.83 -5.51
N VAL A 44 2.24 -17.64 -5.36
CA VAL A 44 2.84 -16.89 -6.47
C VAL A 44 4.02 -17.66 -7.07
N ALA A 45 4.91 -18.21 -6.24
CA ALA A 45 6.05 -18.98 -6.72
C ALA A 45 5.64 -20.23 -7.52
N ARG A 46 4.57 -20.91 -7.11
CA ARG A 46 4.02 -22.11 -7.79
C ARG A 46 3.14 -21.78 -9.00
N ALA A 47 2.71 -20.53 -9.15
CA ALA A 47 1.89 -20.13 -10.29
C ALA A 47 2.63 -20.32 -11.61
N ASN A 48 1.89 -20.44 -12.71
CA ASN A 48 2.51 -20.48 -14.04
C ASN A 48 3.15 -19.11 -14.37
N ILE A 49 4.01 -19.11 -15.39
CA ILE A 49 4.76 -17.90 -15.79
C ILE A 49 3.84 -16.75 -16.21
N ASP A 50 2.71 -17.04 -16.85
CA ASP A 50 1.78 -16.02 -17.32
C ASP A 50 1.07 -15.32 -16.16
N SER A 51 0.68 -16.08 -15.13
CA SER A 51 0.10 -15.53 -13.89
C SER A 51 1.10 -14.64 -13.15
N ARG A 52 2.37 -15.07 -13.02
CA ARG A 52 3.42 -14.22 -12.39
C ARG A 52 3.65 -12.95 -13.19
N ARG A 53 3.77 -13.03 -14.51
CA ARG A 53 3.94 -11.86 -15.37
C ARG A 53 2.72 -10.94 -15.38
N SER A 54 1.53 -11.50 -15.28
CA SER A 54 0.30 -10.73 -15.12
C SER A 54 0.30 -9.96 -13.81
N LEU A 55 0.69 -10.59 -12.70
CA LEU A 55 0.85 -9.95 -11.40
C LEU A 55 1.87 -8.80 -11.45
N ILE A 56 3.03 -9.01 -12.08
CA ILE A 56 4.03 -7.94 -12.24
C ILE A 56 3.44 -6.78 -13.05
N ARG A 57 2.77 -7.06 -14.18
CA ARG A 57 2.18 -6.02 -15.05
C ARG A 57 0.98 -5.30 -14.45
N ALA A 58 0.32 -5.89 -13.46
CA ALA A 58 -0.81 -5.27 -12.77
C ALA A 58 -0.41 -4.06 -11.92
N HIS A 59 0.87 -3.94 -11.56
CA HIS A 59 1.32 -2.84 -10.70
C HIS A 59 1.30 -1.50 -11.46
N PRO A 60 0.80 -0.41 -10.86
CA PRO A 60 0.91 0.91 -11.45
C PRO A 60 2.37 1.40 -11.46
N ASP A 61 2.68 2.36 -12.32
CA ASP A 61 3.99 3.01 -12.28
C ASP A 61 4.19 3.80 -11.00
N LEU A 62 5.42 3.74 -10.50
CA LEU A 62 5.90 4.64 -9.48
C LEU A 62 5.97 6.07 -10.03
N ALA A 63 5.30 7.01 -9.33
CA ALA A 63 5.20 8.42 -9.74
C ALA A 63 4.71 8.61 -11.20
N GLY A 64 3.91 7.67 -11.72
CA GLY A 64 3.35 7.75 -13.06
C GLY A 64 2.17 8.71 -13.16
N LYS A 65 1.57 8.77 -14.36
CA LYS A 65 0.41 9.62 -14.62
C LYS A 65 -0.77 9.35 -13.67
N ALA A 66 -0.99 8.09 -13.28
CA ALA A 66 -2.01 7.72 -12.31
C ALA A 66 -1.75 8.32 -10.92
N ALA A 67 -0.48 8.41 -10.50
CA ALA A 67 -0.11 9.09 -9.25
C ALA A 67 -0.42 10.59 -9.31
N VAL A 68 -0.07 11.23 -10.42
CA VAL A 68 -0.33 12.67 -10.64
C VAL A 68 -1.83 12.97 -10.76
N ALA A 69 -2.60 12.08 -11.40
CA ALA A 69 -4.03 12.22 -11.57
C ALA A 69 -4.85 11.83 -10.31
N GLY A 70 -4.20 11.29 -9.27
CA GLY A 70 -4.89 10.80 -8.07
C GLY A 70 -5.70 9.51 -8.31
N GLU A 71 -5.34 8.73 -9.33
CA GLU A 71 -6.03 7.51 -9.78
C GLU A 71 -5.39 6.23 -9.22
N LEU A 72 -4.47 6.34 -8.25
CA LEU A 72 -3.89 5.17 -7.59
C LEU A 72 -4.94 4.44 -6.73
N THR A 73 -4.82 3.12 -6.63
CA THR A 73 -5.54 2.35 -5.59
C THR A 73 -5.16 2.89 -4.21
N GLU A 74 -6.07 2.79 -3.23
CA GLU A 74 -5.81 3.32 -1.89
C GLU A 74 -4.55 2.71 -1.27
N ALA A 75 -4.27 1.43 -1.53
CA ALA A 75 -3.05 0.77 -1.10
C ALA A 75 -1.81 1.41 -1.74
N SER A 76 -1.81 1.61 -3.06
CA SER A 76 -0.71 2.25 -3.79
C SER A 76 -0.49 3.70 -3.33
N ALA A 77 -1.56 4.45 -3.04
CA ALA A 77 -1.47 5.81 -2.53
C ALA A 77 -0.84 5.85 -1.12
N ARG A 78 -1.24 4.95 -0.22
CA ARG A 78 -0.65 4.83 1.13
C ARG A 78 0.82 4.42 1.09
N GLU A 79 1.19 3.53 0.18
CA GLU A 79 2.58 3.11 0.00
C GLU A 79 3.46 4.28 -0.44
N GLN A 80 3.02 5.03 -1.45
CA GLN A 80 3.79 6.15 -1.99
C GLN A 80 3.75 7.39 -1.07
N ALA A 81 2.85 7.41 -0.09
CA ALA A 81 2.77 8.48 0.90
C ALA A 81 4.07 8.58 1.73
N GLY A 82 4.63 9.78 1.82
CA GLY A 82 5.81 10.04 2.66
C GLY A 82 7.17 9.80 1.98
N VAL A 83 7.20 9.26 0.76
CA VAL A 83 8.44 9.11 -0.04
C VAL A 83 8.87 10.45 -0.67
N GLY A 84 7.98 11.45 -0.66
CA GLY A 84 8.22 12.78 -1.25
C GLY A 84 8.09 12.81 -2.77
N LEU A 85 7.43 11.81 -3.38
CA LEU A 85 7.15 11.77 -4.82
C LEU A 85 6.16 12.87 -5.24
N ASP A 86 5.34 13.35 -4.30
CA ASP A 86 4.42 14.48 -4.45
C ASP A 86 5.12 15.85 -4.49
N ARG A 87 6.41 15.91 -4.14
CA ARG A 87 7.20 17.15 -4.02
C ARG A 87 8.39 17.19 -4.98
N MET A 88 8.32 16.43 -6.06
CA MET A 88 9.38 16.44 -7.08
C MET A 88 9.40 17.76 -7.85
N THR A 89 10.60 18.22 -8.15
CA THR A 89 10.81 19.26 -9.17
C THR A 89 10.44 18.71 -10.55
N GLN A 90 10.21 19.62 -11.50
CA GLN A 90 9.91 19.25 -12.89
C GLN A 90 11.03 18.37 -13.50
N GLU A 91 12.30 18.69 -13.24
CA GLU A 91 13.45 17.94 -13.76
C GLU A 91 13.50 16.50 -13.22
N GLU A 92 13.16 16.32 -11.95
CA GLU A 92 13.12 15.01 -11.30
C GLU A 92 11.94 14.19 -11.81
N PHE A 93 10.79 14.82 -11.97
CA PHE A 93 9.61 14.18 -12.55
C PHE A 93 9.89 13.69 -13.99
N GLU A 94 10.53 14.52 -14.82
CA GLU A 94 10.95 14.13 -16.16
C GLU A 94 11.98 13.00 -16.15
N ARG A 95 12.91 13.00 -15.18
CA ARG A 95 13.88 11.90 -15.01
C ARG A 95 13.15 10.60 -14.65
N PHE A 96 12.20 10.61 -13.72
CA PHE A 96 11.37 9.45 -13.40
C PHE A 96 10.61 8.94 -14.61
N HIS A 97 10.01 9.83 -15.40
CA HIS A 97 9.30 9.45 -16.62
C HIS A 97 10.22 8.78 -17.64
N ARG A 98 11.39 9.35 -17.93
CA ARG A 98 12.36 8.74 -18.84
C ARG A 98 12.81 7.37 -18.37
N LEU A 99 13.02 7.19 -17.07
CA LEU A 99 13.42 5.91 -16.50
C LEU A 99 12.29 4.87 -16.57
N ASN A 100 11.04 5.25 -16.27
CA ASN A 100 9.86 4.39 -16.46
C ASN A 100 9.72 3.91 -17.90
N ASP A 101 9.88 4.81 -18.88
CA ASP A 101 9.79 4.46 -20.30
C ASP A 101 10.94 3.53 -20.73
N ALA A 102 12.17 3.81 -20.29
CA ALA A 102 13.32 2.97 -20.56
C ALA A 102 13.15 1.56 -19.97
N TYR A 103 12.65 1.49 -18.73
CA TYR A 103 12.44 0.24 -18.02
C TYR A 103 11.36 -0.63 -18.68
N ARG A 104 10.23 -0.02 -19.05
CA ARG A 104 9.19 -0.71 -19.82
C ARG A 104 9.67 -1.19 -21.17
N THR A 105 10.43 -0.37 -21.88
CA THR A 105 10.98 -0.74 -23.19
C THR A 105 11.91 -1.95 -23.07
N ARG A 106 12.70 -2.02 -22.00
CA ARG A 106 13.66 -3.10 -21.77
C ARG A 106 13.00 -4.40 -21.28
N PHE A 107 12.13 -4.31 -20.29
CA PHE A 107 11.63 -5.48 -19.56
C PHE A 107 10.17 -5.83 -19.87
N GLY A 108 9.40 -4.91 -20.44
CA GLY A 108 7.99 -5.14 -20.79
C GLY A 108 7.03 -5.08 -19.60
N PHE A 109 7.48 -4.57 -18.45
CA PHE A 109 6.69 -4.42 -17.22
C PHE A 109 7.15 -3.19 -16.42
N PRO A 110 6.34 -2.66 -15.48
CA PRO A 110 6.66 -1.45 -14.74
C PRO A 110 7.79 -1.67 -13.74
N PHE A 111 8.44 -0.58 -13.31
CA PHE A 111 9.39 -0.66 -12.21
C PHE A 111 8.66 -0.77 -10.88
N ILE A 112 9.00 -1.83 -10.13
CA ILE A 112 8.36 -2.14 -8.85
C ILE A 112 9.43 -2.13 -7.78
N ILE A 113 9.18 -1.36 -6.72
CA ILE A 113 10.02 -1.30 -5.53
C ILE A 113 9.12 -1.08 -4.31
N ALA A 114 9.41 -1.79 -3.23
CA ALA A 114 8.72 -1.60 -1.96
C ALA A 114 9.22 -0.29 -1.32
N VAL A 115 8.44 0.78 -1.47
CA VAL A 115 8.90 2.15 -1.18
C VAL A 115 9.08 2.48 0.31
N ARG A 116 8.47 1.71 1.23
CA ARG A 116 8.65 1.90 2.68
C ARG A 116 10.12 1.69 3.05
N GLY A 117 10.73 2.70 3.68
CA GLY A 117 12.16 2.69 4.04
C GLY A 117 13.10 3.17 2.93
N HIS A 118 12.57 3.59 1.78
CA HIS A 118 13.34 4.24 0.73
C HIS A 118 13.21 5.76 0.78
N THR A 119 14.25 6.43 0.30
CA THR A 119 14.18 7.83 -0.10
C THR A 119 14.02 7.88 -1.61
N ARG A 120 13.53 9.01 -2.14
CA ARG A 120 13.48 9.24 -3.57
C ARG A 120 14.84 9.02 -4.26
N ASP A 121 15.93 9.44 -3.65
CA ASP A 121 17.27 9.27 -4.22
C ASP A 121 17.71 7.80 -4.23
N SER A 122 17.35 7.02 -3.21
CA SER A 122 17.64 5.59 -3.19
C SER A 122 16.78 4.81 -4.20
N ILE A 123 15.56 5.28 -4.47
CA ILE A 123 14.70 4.77 -5.55
C ILE A 123 15.36 5.03 -6.91
N LEU A 124 15.76 6.28 -7.20
CA LEU A 124 16.42 6.62 -8.46
C LEU A 124 17.69 5.80 -8.69
N THR A 125 18.51 5.65 -7.63
CA THR A 125 19.72 4.82 -7.67
C THR A 125 19.39 3.36 -7.97
N SER A 126 18.37 2.80 -7.31
CA SER A 126 17.91 1.43 -7.55
C SER A 126 17.38 1.26 -8.97
N PHE A 127 16.73 2.29 -9.49
CA PHE A 127 16.14 2.30 -10.82
C PHE A 127 17.23 2.18 -11.91
N GLU A 128 18.26 3.03 -11.80
CA GLU A 128 19.39 3.05 -12.72
C GLU A 128 20.23 1.77 -12.62
N ALA A 129 20.46 1.25 -11.42
CA ALA A 129 21.17 -0.01 -11.23
C ALA A 129 20.43 -1.19 -11.87
N ARG A 130 19.12 -1.28 -11.65
CA ARG A 130 18.27 -2.39 -12.15
C ARG A 130 18.06 -2.36 -13.65
N LEU A 131 18.15 -1.21 -14.30
CA LEU A 131 18.22 -1.14 -15.77
C LEU A 131 19.43 -1.91 -16.35
N GLY A 132 20.46 -2.21 -15.56
CA GLY A 132 21.58 -3.05 -15.96
C GLY A 132 21.30 -4.56 -15.93
N ASN A 133 20.22 -5.01 -15.29
CA ASN A 133 19.94 -6.43 -15.08
C ASN A 133 19.58 -7.19 -16.36
N SER A 134 19.76 -8.51 -16.33
CA SER A 134 19.12 -9.40 -17.32
C SER A 134 17.62 -9.49 -17.05
N SER A 135 16.83 -9.82 -18.07
CA SER A 135 15.37 -9.92 -17.93
C SER A 135 14.95 -10.95 -16.87
N ASP A 136 15.63 -12.09 -16.80
CA ASP A 136 15.31 -13.13 -15.80
C ASP A 136 15.63 -12.67 -14.36
N ALA A 137 16.77 -12.01 -14.18
CA ALA A 137 17.15 -11.45 -12.88
C ALA A 137 16.15 -10.36 -12.44
N GLU A 138 15.70 -9.54 -13.38
CA GLU A 138 14.76 -8.46 -13.09
C GLU A 138 13.34 -8.97 -12.82
N GLU A 139 12.89 -10.02 -13.52
CA GLU A 139 11.61 -10.67 -13.22
C GLU A 139 11.62 -11.24 -11.80
N CYS A 140 12.74 -11.85 -11.38
CA CYS A 140 12.92 -12.34 -10.01
C CYS A 140 12.93 -11.20 -8.99
N GLU A 141 13.66 -10.11 -9.25
CA GLU A 141 13.72 -8.96 -8.36
C GLU A 141 12.35 -8.28 -8.22
N ALA A 142 11.64 -8.09 -9.33
CA ALA A 142 10.28 -7.54 -9.30
C ALA A 142 9.36 -8.36 -8.40
N LEU A 143 9.38 -9.70 -8.51
CA LEU A 143 8.60 -10.57 -7.62
C LEU A 143 9.00 -10.41 -6.14
N ARG A 144 10.30 -10.31 -5.81
CA ARG A 144 10.73 -10.05 -4.42
C ARG A 144 10.21 -8.72 -3.89
N GLN A 145 10.17 -7.68 -4.74
CA GLN A 145 9.61 -6.38 -4.35
C GLN A 145 8.09 -6.47 -4.12
N ILE A 146 7.37 -7.20 -4.97
CA ILE A 146 5.93 -7.46 -4.79
C ILE A 146 5.67 -8.21 -3.48
N GLU A 147 6.46 -9.24 -3.14
CA GLU A 147 6.34 -9.95 -1.87
C GLU A 147 6.54 -9.02 -0.67
N ARG A 148 7.48 -8.07 -0.75
CA ARG A 148 7.70 -7.06 0.31
C ARG A 148 6.54 -6.07 0.40
N ILE A 149 5.99 -5.63 -0.73
CA ILE A 149 4.79 -4.77 -0.77
C ILE A 149 3.60 -5.49 -0.12
N ALA A 150 3.38 -6.76 -0.48
CA ALA A 150 2.34 -7.58 0.12
C ALA A 150 2.48 -7.72 1.64
N TRP A 151 3.72 -7.85 2.15
CA TRP A 151 3.97 -7.83 3.59
C TRP A 151 3.51 -6.52 4.24
N PHE A 152 3.90 -5.38 3.67
CA PHE A 152 3.49 -4.07 4.18
C PHE A 152 1.97 -3.87 4.17
N ARG A 153 1.29 -4.33 3.12
CA ARG A 153 -0.17 -4.28 3.05
C ARG A 153 -0.84 -5.14 4.14
N LEU A 154 -0.32 -6.34 4.38
CA LEU A 154 -0.84 -7.21 5.45
C LEU A 154 -0.59 -6.60 6.83
N ASP A 155 0.62 -6.08 7.06
CA ASP A 155 1.00 -5.38 8.29
C ASP A 155 0.05 -4.21 8.59
N ASP A 156 -0.25 -3.38 7.58
CA ASP A 156 -1.20 -2.26 7.69
C ASP A 156 -2.62 -2.73 8.03
N LEU A 157 -3.10 -3.82 7.42
CA LEU A 157 -4.43 -4.38 7.72
C LEU A 157 -4.51 -4.86 9.17
N THR A 158 -3.47 -5.54 9.67
CA THR A 158 -3.46 -6.05 11.04
C THR A 158 -3.22 -4.99 12.10
N THR A 159 -2.49 -3.92 11.76
CA THR A 159 -2.27 -2.78 12.66
C THR A 159 -3.50 -1.87 12.74
N THR A 160 -4.24 -1.74 11.64
CA THR A 160 -5.48 -0.92 11.60
C THR A 160 -6.55 -1.48 12.55
N ASP A 161 -6.63 -2.80 12.72
CA ASP A 161 -7.56 -3.44 13.66
C ASP A 161 -7.25 -3.10 15.13
N LEU A 162 -5.97 -2.84 15.48
CA LEU A 162 -5.57 -2.47 16.84
C LEU A 162 -5.82 -0.99 17.19
N ALA A 163 -6.00 -0.12 16.20
CA ALA A 163 -6.17 1.33 16.41
C ALA A 163 -7.64 1.75 16.60
N VAL A 164 -8.60 0.86 16.32
CA VAL A 164 -10.05 1.17 16.41
C VAL A 164 -10.63 0.84 17.81
N GLU A 165 -9.94 0.04 18.63
CA GLU A 165 -10.43 -0.34 19.96
C GLU A 165 -10.16 0.70 21.07
N ASP A 166 -9.35 1.74 20.83
CA ASP A 166 -9.07 2.80 21.83
C ASP A 166 -9.96 4.05 21.70
N ARG A 167 -11.25 3.86 21.38
CA ARG A 167 -12.27 4.90 21.58
C ARG A 167 -13.27 4.45 22.64
N SER A 168 -12.80 4.47 23.89
CA SER A 168 -13.69 4.44 25.06
C SER A 168 -14.73 5.57 24.97
N PRO A 169 -16.04 5.28 25.05
CA PRO A 169 -17.06 6.32 25.14
C PRO A 169 -17.04 6.93 26.55
N GLY A 170 -16.30 8.02 26.70
CA GLY A 170 -16.23 8.82 27.92
C GLY A 170 -17.56 9.53 28.22
N ASP A 171 -18.31 8.91 29.13
CA ASP A 171 -19.08 9.49 30.22
C ASP A 171 -20.15 10.56 29.91
N ARG A 172 -21.41 10.09 29.90
CA ARG A 172 -22.60 10.92 30.08
C ARG A 172 -23.01 10.89 31.56
N THR A 173 -22.98 12.08 32.17
CA THR A 173 -23.85 12.57 33.26
C THR A 173 -23.26 12.54 34.68
N THR A 174 -22.97 13.72 35.25
CA THR A 174 -23.74 14.28 36.39
C THR A 174 -23.41 15.76 36.68
N LYS A 175 -24.42 16.62 36.52
CA LYS A 175 -24.94 17.58 37.51
C LYS A 175 -23.93 18.51 38.25
N GLY A 176 -23.70 19.69 37.68
CA GLY A 176 -23.11 20.86 38.36
C GLY A 176 -24.09 22.03 38.42
N ARG A 177 -24.56 22.35 39.62
CA ARG A 177 -25.54 23.38 39.98
C ARG A 177 -24.99 24.80 39.73
N GLN A 178 -25.66 25.61 38.89
CA GLN A 178 -25.40 27.05 38.74
C GLN A 178 -25.87 27.81 40.00
N PRO A 179 -25.07 28.76 40.54
CA PRO A 179 -25.58 29.75 41.48
C PRO A 179 -26.23 30.91 40.72
N GLN A 180 -27.42 31.29 41.17
CA GLN A 180 -28.19 32.46 40.74
C GLN A 180 -27.46 33.75 41.15
N ASN A 181 -27.44 34.74 40.26
CA ASN A 181 -27.15 36.13 40.60
C ASN A 181 -28.31 37.01 40.06
N PRO A 182 -28.92 37.89 40.87
CA PRO A 182 -30.09 38.66 40.47
C PRO A 182 -29.76 39.95 39.71
N ASP A 183 -30.78 40.44 39.01
CA ASP A 183 -30.82 41.57 38.05
C ASP A 183 -30.20 42.90 38.51
N PRO A 184 -29.77 43.76 37.55
CA PRO A 184 -29.28 45.11 37.83
C PRO A 184 -30.42 46.12 38.09
N PRO A 185 -30.20 47.19 38.87
CA PRO A 185 -31.24 48.17 39.17
C PRO A 185 -31.47 49.14 38.00
N ARG A 186 -32.75 49.54 37.87
CA ARG A 186 -33.27 50.52 36.92
C ARG A 186 -32.70 51.92 37.15
N SER A 187 -32.43 52.60 36.05
CA SER A 187 -32.14 54.04 35.96
C SER A 187 -33.28 54.90 36.52
N PHE A 188 -32.93 55.95 37.25
CA PHE A 188 -33.74 57.16 37.44
C PHE A 188 -32.84 58.40 37.49
N ALA A 189 -33.23 59.39 36.68
CA ALA A 189 -32.91 60.83 36.66
C ALA A 189 -31.44 61.26 36.50
#